data_AF-A0A235IYF0-F1
#
_entry.id   AF-A0A235IYF0-F1
#
_cell.length_a   1.000
_cell.length_b   1.000
_cell.length_c   1.000
_cell.angle_alpha   90.00
_cell.angle_beta   90.00
_cell.angle_gamma   90.00
#
_symmetry.space_group_name_H-M   'P 1'
#
loop_
_entity.id
_entity.type
_entity.pdbx_description
1 polymer ?
#
loop_
_entity_poly.entity_id
_entity_poly.type
_entity_poly.pdbx_seq_one_letter_code
_entity_poly.pdbx_strand_id
1 'polypeptide(L)' 'MDGKYRVELTYKNGDADVNRSFEMSKEELAVHFPKEIAILENSPCSAVSLPDQYGGITLEKVKS' A
#
# COMPACT_ATOMS: atom_id res chain seq x y z
N MET A 1 -4.97 18.12 2.59
CA MET A 1 -5.50 17.06 1.72
C MET A 1 -5.31 15.76 2.46
N ASP A 2 -6.37 15.23 3.07
CA ASP A 2 -6.34 13.89 3.68
C ASP A 2 -6.35 12.85 2.56
N GLY A 3 -5.16 12.49 2.09
CA GLY A 3 -5.00 11.40 1.14
C GLY A 3 -5.28 10.08 1.85
N LYS A 4 -6.27 9.33 1.38
CA LYS A 4 -6.48 7.93 1.77
C LYS A 4 -5.66 7.02 0.87
N TYR A 5 -5.08 5.99 1.49
CA TYR A 5 -4.28 4.99 0.79
C TYR A 5 -4.90 3.62 1.00
N ARG A 6 -4.97 2.83 -0.05
CA ARG A 6 -5.35 1.42 0.02
C ARG A 6 -4.10 0.58 0.14
N VAL A 7 -4.07 -0.28 1.13
CA VAL A 7 -3.03 -1.29 1.36
C VAL A 7 -3.60 -2.63 0.98
N GLU A 8 -2.94 -3.34 0.08
CA GLU A 8 -3.28 -4.71 -0.29
C GLU A 8 -2.12 -5.64 0.10
N LEU A 9 -2.43 -6.63 0.92
CA LEU A 9 -1.49 -7.68 1.33
C LEU A 9 -1.78 -8.94 0.51
N THR A 10 -0.78 -9.40 -0.23
CA THR A 10 -0.83 -10.62 -1.03
C THR A 10 0.11 -11.65 -0.44
N TYR A 11 -0.29 -12.93 -0.42
CA TYR A 11 0.54 -14.05 0.05
C TYR A 11 0.85 -15.02 -1.10
N LYS A 12 2.10 -15.51 -1.19
CA LYS A 12 2.57 -16.41 -2.26
C LYS A 12 1.96 -17.80 -2.21
N ASN A 13 1.62 -18.29 -1.01
CA ASN A 13 1.16 -19.66 -0.79
C ASN A 13 -0.34 -19.72 -0.49
N GLY A 14 -1.15 -19.26 -1.44
CA GLY A 14 -2.42 -19.92 -1.77
C GLY A 14 -3.59 -19.85 -0.80
N ASP A 15 -3.53 -19.21 0.36
CA ASP A 15 -4.77 -18.89 1.08
C ASP A 15 -5.42 -17.66 0.44
N ALA A 16 -6.28 -17.91 -0.55
CA ALA A 16 -7.12 -16.90 -1.19
C ALA A 16 -7.98 -16.11 -0.18
N ASP A 17 -8.16 -16.62 1.03
CA ASP A 17 -8.87 -15.98 2.15
C ASP A 17 -8.06 -14.92 2.93
N VAL A 18 -6.78 -14.69 2.60
CA VAL A 18 -5.91 -13.73 3.33
C VAL A 18 -5.47 -12.55 2.46
N ASN A 19 -5.97 -12.43 1.22
CA ASN A 19 -5.84 -11.19 0.46
C ASN A 19 -6.66 -10.11 1.15
N ARG A 20 -6.00 -9.30 1.97
CA ARG A 20 -6.63 -8.24 2.75
C ARG A 20 -6.33 -6.91 2.08
N SER A 21 -7.40 -6.20 1.73
CA SER A 21 -7.31 -4.80 1.38
C SER A 21 -7.98 -3.95 2.46
N PHE A 22 -7.31 -2.87 2.86
CA PHE A 22 -7.85 -1.92 3.82
C PHE A 22 -7.33 -0.52 3.51
N GLU A 23 -8.04 0.49 3.99
CA GLU A 23 -7.65 1.89 3.80
C GLU A 23 -6.99 2.43 5.06
N MET A 24 -5.93 3.20 4.88
CA MET A 24 -5.20 3.89 5.94
C MET A 24 -5.01 5.36 5.58
N SER A 25 -4.88 6.20 6.59
CA SER A 25 -4.48 7.59 6.40
C SER A 25 -3.02 7.69 5.95
N LYS A 26 -2.67 8.82 5.33
CA LYS A 26 -1.27 9.14 4.99
C LYS A 26 -0.35 9.05 6.21
N GLU A 27 -0.80 9.57 7.35
CA GLU A 27 0.02 9.68 8.56
C GLU A 27 0.37 8.30 9.11
N GLU A 28 -0.62 7.40 9.19
CA GLU A 28 -0.40 6.03 9.64
C GLU A 28 0.49 5.26 8.66
N LEU A 29 0.26 5.42 7.35
CA LEU A 29 1.05 4.71 6.35
C LEU A 29 2.49 5.22 6.27
N ALA A 30 2.73 6.51 6.50
CA ALA A 30 4.07 7.11 6.50
C ALA A 30 4.95 6.64 7.66
N VAL A 31 4.36 6.16 8.77
CA VAL A 31 5.12 5.54 9.87
C VAL A 31 5.73 4.20 9.44
N HIS A 32 5.01 3.42 8.63
CA HIS A 32 5.43 2.09 8.21
C HIS A 32 6.18 2.08 6.87
N PHE A 33 5.75 2.92 5.92
CA PHE A 33 6.24 2.95 4.53
C PHE A 33 6.61 4.38 4.09
N PRO A 34 7.53 5.06 4.79
CA PRO A 34 7.85 6.47 4.54
C PRO A 34 8.41 6.71 3.13
N LYS A 35 9.21 5.77 2.60
CA LYS A 35 9.83 5.90 1.27
C LYS A 35 8.80 5.77 0.17
N GLU A 36 7.89 4.80 0.31
CA GLU A 36 6.85 4.52 -0.66
C GLU A 36 5.81 5.63 -0.70
N ILE A 37 5.43 6.17 0.46
CA ILE A 37 4.60 7.38 0.53
C ILE A 37 5.29 8.56 -0.16
N ALA A 38 6.60 8.77 0.05
CA ALA A 38 7.32 9.83 -0.64
C ALA A 38 7.34 9.62 -2.16
N ILE A 39 7.50 8.38 -2.65
CA ILE A 39 7.40 8.05 -4.08
C ILE A 39 6.01 8.36 -4.60
N LEU A 40 4.97 7.86 -3.93
CA LEU A 40 3.59 8.09 -4.32
C LEU A 40 3.30 9.60 -4.39
N GLU A 41 3.69 10.38 -3.39
CA GLU A 41 3.41 11.82 -3.32
C GLU A 41 4.17 12.67 -4.33
N ASN A 42 5.38 12.28 -4.73
CA ASN A 42 6.23 13.06 -5.62
C ASN A 42 6.31 12.50 -7.05
N SER A 43 5.60 11.41 -7.34
CA SER A 43 5.57 10.76 -8.64
C SER A 43 4.15 10.79 -9.23
N PRO A 44 3.98 10.74 -10.56
CA PRO A 44 2.70 10.45 -11.19
C PRO A 44 2.16 9.03 -10.86
N CYS A 45 2.95 8.19 -10.19
CA CYS A 45 2.54 6.85 -9.77
C CYS A 45 1.33 6.88 -8.83
N SER A 46 0.28 6.12 -9.18
CA SER A 46 -0.90 5.91 -8.34
C SER A 46 -0.74 4.75 -7.37
N ALA A 47 0.20 3.82 -7.61
CA ALA A 47 0.48 2.68 -6.75
C ALA A 47 1.95 2.30 -6.74
N VAL A 48 2.39 1.62 -5.68
CA VAL A 48 3.71 1.02 -5.54
C VAL A 48 3.57 -0.36 -4.90
N SER A 49 4.31 -1.34 -5.43
CA SER A 49 4.30 -2.72 -4.91
C SER A 49 5.68 -3.08 -4.37
N LEU A 50 5.68 -3.64 -3.17
CA LEU A 50 6.82 -4.10 -2.42
C LEU A 50 6.76 -5.63 -2.32
N PRO A 51 7.77 -6.36 -2.81
CA PRO A 51 7.84 -7.79 -2.57
C PRO A 51 8.23 -8.04 -1.10
N ASP A 52 7.57 -9.01 -0.48
CA ASP A 52 7.96 -9.55 0.83
C ASP A 52 8.31 -11.05 0.70
N GLN A 53 9.03 -11.59 1.67
CA GLN A 53 9.39 -13.00 1.73
C GLN A 53 8.15 -13.91 1.67
N TYR A 54 7.01 -13.44 2.20
CA TYR A 54 5.75 -14.19 2.21
C TYR A 54 4.83 -13.90 1.02
N GLY A 55 5.15 -12.92 0.17
CA GLY A 55 4.12 -12.31 -0.67
C GLY A 55 4.53 -10.98 -1.27
N GLY A 56 3.65 -10.00 -1.09
CA GLY A 56 3.89 -8.60 -1.44
C GLY A 56 2.84 -7.66 -0.85
N ILE A 57 3.22 -6.40 -0.72
CA ILE A 57 2.38 -5.31 -0.25
C ILE A 57 2.22 -4.33 -1.39
N THR A 58 0.99 -4.00 -1.75
CA THR A 58 0.69 -2.94 -2.72
C THR A 58 0.06 -1.76 -1.99
N LEU A 59 0.60 -0.57 -2.20
CA LEU A 59 0.09 0.69 -1.65
C LEU A 59 -0.43 1.53 -2.81
N GLU A 60 -1.70 1.91 -2.77
CA GLU A 60 -2.37 2.68 -3.82
C GLU A 60 -2.99 3.97 -3.26
N LYS A 61 -2.91 5.06 -4.02
CA LYS A 61 -3.64 6.30 -3.75
C LYS A 61 -5.11 6.14 -4.09
N VAL A 62 -5.98 6.27 -3.10
CA VAL A 62 -7.42 6.33 -3.36
C VAL A 62 -7.76 7.76 -3.73
N LYS A 63 -8.03 8.00 -5.03
CA LYS A 63 -8.58 9.30 -5.46
C LYS A 63 -9.93 9.49 -4.79
N SER A 64 -10.03 10.53 -3.95
CA SER A 64 -11.32 11.07 -3.49
C SER A 64 -11.95 11.94 -4.56
#